data_AF-A0A8C3Q740-F1
#
_entry.id   AF-A0A8C3Q740-F1
#
_cell.length_a   1.000
_cell.length_b   1.000
_cell.length_c   1.000
_cell.angle_alpha   90.00
_cell.angle_beta   90.00
_cell.angle_gamma   90.00
#
_symmetry.space_group_name_H-M   'P 1'
#
loop_
_entity.id
_entity.type
_entity.pdbx_description
1 polymer ?
#
loop_
_entity_poly.entity_id
_entity_poly.type
_entity_poly.pdbx_seq_one_letter_code
_entity_poly.pdbx_strand_id
1 'polypeptide(L)'
;MPTRPGPAAACYGLAGLLDAVDGHTARALGQGSRLGAMLDMLTDRLSSLCLLLNLALLYPQWAGLFQLSMALDVASHWLHMHCSTLQGASSHKSLGGEGHPLLRRYYQSRPLLFLLCAGNEGFHCCLYLLYWGEGPRAFPAGPGLFRLLLWLSAPLAALKSFLNLLQLGGALRGVAALDAAERARKGS
;
A
#
# COMPACT_ATOMS: atom_id res chain seq x y z
N MET A 1 14.05 7.54 -13.92
CA MET A 1 13.71 8.96 -13.69
C MET A 1 14.93 9.78 -13.19
N PRO A 2 15.92 10.14 -14.03
CA PRO A 2 17.07 10.95 -13.57
C PRO A 2 17.15 12.38 -14.14
N THR A 3 16.39 12.74 -15.17
CA THR A 3 16.60 14.00 -15.91
C THR A 3 15.72 15.16 -15.45
N ARG A 4 14.52 14.89 -14.90
CA ARG A 4 13.57 15.92 -14.45
C ARG A 4 12.75 15.44 -13.23
N PRO A 5 13.27 15.61 -12.01
CA PRO A 5 12.64 15.06 -10.80
C PRO A 5 11.30 15.71 -10.43
N GLY A 6 11.16 17.02 -10.64
CA GLY A 6 9.91 17.75 -10.36
C GLY A 6 8.71 17.23 -11.17
N PRO A 7 8.77 17.22 -12.51
CA PRO A 7 7.72 16.65 -13.35
C PRO A 7 7.43 15.18 -13.06
N ALA A 8 8.47 14.38 -12.78
CA ALA A 8 8.28 12.97 -12.43
C ALA A 8 7.45 12.80 -11.14
N ALA A 9 7.78 13.54 -10.09
CA ALA A 9 7.03 13.54 -8.84
C ALA A 9 5.60 14.10 -9.01
N ALA A 10 5.43 15.13 -9.85
CA ALA A 10 4.11 15.69 -10.15
C ALA A 10 3.22 14.69 -10.91
N CYS A 11 3.75 14.01 -11.94
CA CYS A 11 3.02 12.96 -12.64
C CYS A 11 2.68 11.80 -11.72
N TYR A 12 3.61 11.40 -10.84
CA TYR A 12 3.38 10.34 -9.85
C TYR A 12 2.26 10.73 -8.86
N GLY A 13 2.31 11.94 -8.30
CA GLY A 13 1.26 12.44 -7.41
C GLY A 13 -0.09 12.58 -8.12
N LEU A 14 -0.11 13.07 -9.36
CA LEU A 14 -1.32 13.15 -10.17
C LEU A 14 -1.92 11.76 -10.44
N ALA A 15 -1.09 10.76 -10.74
CA ALA A 15 -1.54 9.38 -10.93
C ALA A 15 -2.26 8.85 -9.68
N GLY A 16 -1.68 9.04 -8.48
CA GLY A 16 -2.34 8.63 -7.23
C GLY A 16 -3.62 9.40 -6.90
N LEU A 17 -3.75 10.65 -7.34
CA LEU A 17 -5.02 11.40 -7.21
C LEU A 17 -6.09 10.87 -8.17
N LEU A 18 -5.70 10.52 -9.40
CA LEU A 18 -6.62 9.97 -10.40
C LEU A 18 -7.13 8.58 -10.00
N ASP A 19 -6.28 7.76 -9.39
CA ASP A 19 -6.64 6.46 -8.78
C ASP A 19 -7.75 6.63 -7.72
N ALA A 20 -7.61 7.59 -6.81
CA ALA A 20 -8.67 7.86 -5.84
C ALA A 20 -10.02 8.28 -6.48
N VAL A 21 -9.96 8.96 -7.64
CA VAL A 21 -11.14 9.42 -8.38
C VAL A 21 -11.82 8.27 -9.13
N ASP A 22 -11.07 7.34 -9.71
CA ASP A 22 -11.65 6.24 -10.49
C ASP A 22 -12.52 5.32 -9.60
N GLY A 23 -12.04 4.98 -8.41
CA GLY A 23 -12.77 4.14 -7.47
C GLY A 23 -13.99 4.87 -6.91
N HIS A 24 -13.88 6.18 -6.69
CA HIS A 24 -15.04 6.99 -6.30
C HIS A 24 -16.11 7.00 -7.41
N THR A 25 -15.69 7.24 -8.65
CA THR A 25 -16.57 7.33 -9.81
C THR A 25 -17.24 5.98 -10.10
N ALA A 26 -16.47 4.88 -10.08
CA ALA A 26 -17.00 3.53 -10.28
C ALA A 26 -18.07 3.16 -9.24
N ARG A 27 -17.92 3.61 -7.99
CA ARG A 27 -18.93 3.42 -6.94
C ARG A 27 -20.16 4.32 -7.15
N ALA A 28 -19.95 5.59 -7.48
CA ALA A 28 -21.04 6.54 -7.71
C ALA A 28 -21.93 6.14 -8.91
N LEU A 29 -21.34 5.55 -9.95
CA LEU A 29 -22.03 5.08 -11.15
C LEU A 29 -22.53 3.62 -11.05
N GLY A 30 -22.25 2.91 -9.96
CA GLY A 30 -22.61 1.51 -9.82
C GLY A 30 -21.89 0.55 -10.79
N GLN A 31 -20.74 0.96 -11.34
CA GLN A 31 -19.95 0.22 -12.34
C GLN A 31 -18.77 -0.55 -11.72
N GLY A 32 -18.81 -0.80 -10.41
CA GLY A 32 -17.79 -1.60 -9.72
C GLY A 32 -17.74 -3.04 -10.24
N SER A 33 -16.56 -3.51 -10.61
CA SER A 33 -16.33 -4.89 -11.07
C SER A 33 -15.17 -5.55 -10.33
N ARG A 34 -15.16 -6.88 -10.27
CA ARG A 34 -14.06 -7.65 -9.66
C ARG A 34 -12.75 -7.43 -10.42
N LEU A 35 -12.81 -7.45 -11.75
CA LEU A 35 -11.65 -7.18 -12.62
C LEU A 35 -11.10 -5.77 -12.35
N GLY A 36 -11.98 -4.76 -12.28
CA GLY A 36 -11.59 -3.38 -11.99
C GLY A 36 -10.87 -3.27 -10.65
N ALA A 37 -11.43 -3.85 -9.58
CA ALA A 37 -10.81 -3.84 -8.26
C ALA A 37 -9.46 -4.59 -8.20
N MET A 38 -9.29 -5.66 -8.99
CA MET A 38 -8.02 -6.38 -9.09
C MET A 38 -6.97 -5.57 -9.86
N LEU A 39 -7.38 -4.90 -10.94
CA LEU A 39 -6.50 -4.07 -11.75
C LEU A 39 -6.05 -2.84 -10.99
N ASP A 40 -6.98 -2.13 -10.35
CA ASP A 40 -6.75 -1.00 -9.44
C ASP A 40 -5.63 -1.30 -8.45
N MET A 41 -5.83 -2.33 -7.62
CA MET A 41 -4.82 -2.76 -6.65
C MET A 41 -3.47 -3.10 -7.31
N LEU A 42 -3.47 -3.80 -8.45
CA LEU A 42 -2.23 -4.20 -9.12
C LEU A 42 -1.46 -3.00 -9.67
N THR A 43 -2.14 -2.06 -10.34
CA THR A 43 -1.53 -0.85 -10.90
C THR A 43 -0.94 0.02 -9.80
N ASP A 44 -1.63 0.11 -8.66
CA ASP A 44 -1.18 0.79 -7.48
C ASP A 44 0.16 0.25 -6.97
N ARG A 45 0.24 -1.08 -6.83
CA ARG A 45 1.46 -1.75 -6.35
C ARG A 45 2.61 -1.62 -7.34
N LEU A 46 2.33 -1.75 -8.64
CA LEU A 46 3.34 -1.56 -9.69
C LEU A 46 3.89 -0.12 -9.68
N SER A 47 3.03 0.87 -9.48
CA SER A 47 3.44 2.27 -9.37
C SER A 47 4.38 2.49 -8.18
N SER A 48 4.02 2.01 -6.98
CA SER A 48 4.89 2.09 -5.80
C SER A 48 6.21 1.34 -6.02
N LEU A 49 6.18 0.15 -6.62
CA LEU A 49 7.38 -0.63 -6.96
C LEU A 49 8.34 0.17 -7.85
N CYS A 50 7.84 0.84 -8.89
CA CYS A 50 8.66 1.68 -9.76
C CYS A 50 9.34 2.82 -8.97
N LEU A 51 8.63 3.46 -8.05
CA LEU A 51 9.21 4.51 -7.21
C LEU A 51 10.27 3.97 -6.25
N LEU A 52 9.98 2.89 -5.53
CA LEU A 52 10.93 2.27 -4.59
C LEU A 52 12.18 1.73 -5.31
N LEU A 53 12.04 1.21 -6.54
CA LEU A 53 13.18 0.81 -7.35
C LEU A 53 14.08 2.01 -7.69
N ASN A 54 13.50 3.15 -8.10
CA ASN A 54 14.28 4.37 -8.32
C ASN A 54 14.97 4.82 -7.02
N LEU A 55 14.29 4.75 -5.87
CA LEU A 55 14.90 5.07 -4.57
C LEU A 55 16.06 4.13 -4.23
N ALA A 56 15.95 2.83 -4.50
CA ALA A 56 17.02 1.87 -4.29
C ALA A 56 18.26 2.17 -5.16
N LEU A 57 18.05 2.70 -6.38
CA LEU A 57 19.14 3.15 -7.26
C LEU A 57 19.79 4.45 -6.77
N LEU A 58 19.00 5.39 -6.25
CA LEU A 58 19.49 6.68 -5.74
C LEU A 58 20.18 6.55 -4.37
N TYR A 59 19.71 5.61 -3.55
CA TYR A 59 20.23 5.35 -2.20
C TYR A 59 20.66 3.88 -2.03
N PRO A 60 21.75 3.44 -2.70
CA PRO A 60 22.17 2.02 -2.71
C PRO A 60 22.39 1.42 -1.32
N GLN A 61 22.89 2.22 -0.37
CA GLN A 61 23.10 1.82 1.02
C GLN A 61 21.82 1.40 1.76
N TRP A 62 20.65 1.87 1.31
CA TRP A 62 19.34 1.55 1.88
C TRP A 62 18.51 0.62 0.97
N ALA A 63 19.09 0.15 -0.15
CA ALA A 63 18.40 -0.66 -1.15
C ALA A 63 17.73 -1.91 -0.55
N GLY A 64 18.39 -2.57 0.41
CA GLY A 64 17.83 -3.73 1.10
C GLY A 64 16.53 -3.42 1.85
N LEU A 65 16.40 -2.23 2.44
CA LEU A 65 15.15 -1.83 3.12
C LEU A 65 14.03 -1.57 2.13
N PHE A 66 14.33 -0.90 1.00
CA PHE A 66 13.32 -0.70 -0.05
C PHE A 66 12.88 -2.05 -0.65
N GLN A 67 13.81 -2.98 -0.88
CA GLN A 67 13.49 -4.34 -1.34
C GLN A 67 12.60 -5.10 -0.36
N LEU A 68 12.92 -5.06 0.94
CA LEU A 68 12.10 -5.70 1.97
C LEU A 68 10.70 -5.07 2.04
N SER A 69 10.62 -3.74 1.99
CA SER A 69 9.35 -3.01 1.99
C SER A 69 8.48 -3.39 0.78
N MET A 70 9.08 -3.44 -0.41
CA MET A 70 8.41 -3.88 -1.65
C MET A 70 7.91 -5.33 -1.54
N ALA A 71 8.77 -6.25 -1.10
CA ALA A 71 8.41 -7.65 -0.96
C ALA A 71 7.25 -7.86 0.02
N LEU A 72 7.31 -7.18 1.16
CA LEU A 72 6.24 -7.20 2.16
C LEU A 72 4.92 -6.67 1.62
N ASP A 73 4.94 -5.52 0.95
CA ASP A 73 3.73 -4.89 0.41
C ASP A 73 3.07 -5.78 -0.66
N VAL A 74 3.84 -6.32 -1.61
CA VAL A 74 3.32 -7.25 -2.64
C VAL A 74 2.81 -8.54 -2.02
N ALA A 75 3.58 -9.19 -1.14
CA ALA A 75 3.20 -10.46 -0.55
C ALA A 75 1.94 -10.35 0.32
N SER A 76 1.84 -9.29 1.13
CA SER A 76 0.68 -9.05 2.01
C SER A 76 -0.61 -8.83 1.21
N HIS A 77 -0.57 -8.05 0.13
CA HIS A 77 -1.76 -7.80 -0.71
C HIS A 77 -2.13 -9.02 -1.56
N TRP A 78 -1.14 -9.68 -2.16
CA TRP A 78 -1.37 -10.87 -2.98
C TRP A 78 -2.03 -12.00 -2.16
N LEU A 79 -1.46 -12.35 -1.00
CA LEU A 79 -2.04 -13.38 -0.14
C LEU A 79 -3.41 -12.98 0.42
N HIS A 80 -3.59 -11.72 0.78
CA HIS A 80 -4.89 -11.24 1.29
C HIS A 80 -5.99 -11.33 0.22
N MET A 81 -5.69 -10.95 -1.02
CA MET A 81 -6.62 -11.06 -2.15
C MET A 81 -6.96 -12.51 -2.48
N HIS A 82 -5.95 -13.39 -2.52
CA HIS A 82 -6.18 -14.81 -2.76
C HIS A 82 -7.02 -15.44 -1.65
N CYS A 83 -6.68 -15.18 -0.39
CA CYS A 83 -7.45 -15.66 0.76
C CYS A 83 -8.91 -15.19 0.70
N SER A 84 -9.14 -13.91 0.38
CA SER A 84 -10.49 -13.35 0.23
C SER A 84 -11.28 -13.99 -0.91
N THR A 85 -10.61 -14.30 -2.03
CA THR A 85 -11.22 -14.97 -3.17
C THR A 85 -11.61 -16.42 -2.83
N LEU A 86 -10.73 -17.16 -2.15
CA LEU A 86 -10.98 -18.54 -1.72
C LEU A 86 -12.12 -18.62 -0.67
N GLN A 87 -12.18 -17.64 0.24
CA GLN A 87 -13.28 -17.53 1.21
C GLN A 87 -14.61 -17.21 0.53
N GLY A 88 -14.60 -16.29 -0.45
CA GLY A 88 -15.80 -15.96 -1.24
C GLY A 88 -16.35 -17.13 -2.04
N ALA A 89 -15.50 -18.07 -2.47
CA ALA A 89 -15.91 -19.31 -3.13
C ALA A 89 -16.47 -20.39 -2.17
N SER A 90 -16.18 -20.31 -0.86
CA SER A 90 -16.50 -21.36 0.12
C SER A 90 -17.69 -21.04 1.06
N SER A 91 -18.32 -19.86 0.89
CA SER A 91 -19.61 -19.28 1.33
C SER A 91 -20.48 -19.83 2.49
N HIS A 92 -20.12 -20.85 3.28
CA HIS A 92 -21.00 -21.36 4.37
C HIS A 92 -20.38 -21.52 5.75
N LYS A 93 -19.09 -21.23 5.92
CA LYS A 93 -18.51 -20.98 7.24
C LYS A 93 -17.61 -19.77 7.08
N SER A 94 -17.96 -18.68 7.75
CA SER A 94 -17.05 -17.56 8.01
C SER A 94 -15.88 -18.10 8.84
N LEU A 95 -14.94 -18.77 8.15
CA LEU A 95 -13.77 -19.39 8.74
C LEU A 95 -12.85 -18.25 9.17
N GLY A 96 -13.07 -17.83 10.42
CA GLY A 96 -12.05 -17.35 11.35
C GLY A 96 -10.99 -16.45 10.75
N GLY A 97 -11.33 -15.18 10.58
CA GLY A 97 -10.37 -14.13 10.28
C GLY A 97 -10.67 -12.90 11.12
N GLU A 98 -10.86 -13.06 12.44
CA GLU A 98 -10.79 -11.96 13.40
C GLU A 98 -9.37 -11.36 13.31
N GLY A 99 -9.15 -10.53 12.30
CA GLY A 99 -7.90 -9.81 12.11
C GLY A 99 -7.63 -8.94 13.32
N HIS A 100 -6.35 -8.67 13.57
CA HIS A 100 -5.90 -7.75 14.61
C HIS A 100 -6.79 -6.49 14.65
N PRO A 101 -7.27 -6.01 15.82
CA PRO A 101 -8.24 -4.92 15.90
C PRO A 101 -7.86 -3.66 15.11
N LEU A 102 -6.55 -3.37 15.03
CA LEU A 102 -6.03 -2.28 14.20
C LEU A 102 -6.26 -2.49 12.71
N LEU A 103 -6.06 -3.71 12.19
CA LEU A 103 -6.30 -4.04 10.79
C LEU A 103 -7.79 -3.94 10.45
N ARG A 104 -8.66 -4.34 11.38
CA ARG A 104 -10.11 -4.17 11.24
C ARG A 104 -10.49 -2.68 11.14
N ARG A 105 -9.98 -1.85 12.05
CA ARG A 105 -10.22 -0.39 12.04
C ARG A 105 -9.66 0.27 10.77
N TYR A 106 -8.50 -0.19 10.29
CA TYR A 106 -7.88 0.25 9.04
C TYR A 106 -8.81 0.06 7.84
N TYR A 107 -9.40 -1.13 7.66
CA TYR A 107 -10.33 -1.39 6.55
C TYR A 107 -11.73 -0.80 6.74
N GLN A 108 -12.19 -0.62 7.99
CA GLN A 108 -13.50 -0.03 8.27
C GLN A 108 -13.53 1.49 8.01
N SER A 109 -12.40 2.17 8.21
CA SER A 109 -12.32 3.63 8.09
C SER A 109 -11.65 4.03 6.77
N ARG A 110 -12.46 4.41 5.78
CA ARG A 110 -11.96 4.92 4.48
C ARG A 110 -11.01 6.12 4.63
N PRO A 111 -11.27 7.12 5.49
CA PRO A 111 -10.33 8.22 5.69
C PRO A 111 -8.98 7.76 6.24
N LEU A 112 -8.97 6.78 7.15
CA LEU A 112 -7.74 6.22 7.70
C LEU A 112 -6.95 5.46 6.65
N LEU A 113 -7.63 4.67 5.82
CA LEU A 113 -7.03 3.95 4.70
C LEU A 113 -6.36 4.93 3.72
N PHE A 114 -7.10 5.95 3.30
CA PHE A 114 -6.57 7.00 2.41
C PHE A 114 -5.39 7.73 3.04
N LEU A 115 -5.49 8.14 4.31
CA LEU A 115 -4.42 8.86 5.01
C LEU A 115 -3.12 8.04 5.10
N LEU A 116 -3.22 6.74 5.39
CA LEU A 116 -2.06 5.86 5.50
C LEU A 116 -1.45 5.55 4.13
N CYS A 117 -2.26 5.35 3.09
CA CYS A 117 -1.76 5.19 1.73
C CYS A 117 -1.10 6.48 1.23
N ALA A 118 -1.78 7.62 1.34
CA ALA A 118 -1.24 8.92 0.95
C ALA A 118 0.01 9.30 1.75
N GLY A 119 0.04 8.97 3.04
CA GLY A 119 1.22 9.13 3.88
C GLY A 119 2.39 8.26 3.42
N ASN A 120 2.13 6.98 3.12
CA ASN A 120 3.16 6.08 2.61
C ASN A 120 3.72 6.53 1.25
N GLU A 121 2.87 6.86 0.29
CA GLU A 121 3.33 7.33 -1.02
C GLU A 121 3.99 8.71 -0.93
N GLY A 122 3.46 9.59 -0.08
CA GLY A 122 4.06 10.88 0.22
C GLY A 122 5.46 10.75 0.81
N PHE A 123 5.70 9.79 1.69
CA PHE A 123 7.02 9.53 2.27
C PHE A 123 8.04 9.14 1.20
N HIS A 124 7.73 8.16 0.35
CA HIS A 124 8.63 7.72 -0.72
C HIS A 124 8.84 8.82 -1.77
N CYS A 125 7.80 9.57 -2.12
CA CYS A 125 7.89 10.70 -3.04
C CYS A 125 8.78 11.82 -2.47
N CYS A 126 8.64 12.14 -1.17
CA CYS A 126 9.51 13.11 -0.50
C CYS A 126 10.96 12.65 -0.43
N LEU A 127 11.24 11.36 -0.16
CA LEU A 127 12.60 10.80 -0.22
C LEU A 127 13.23 10.96 -1.60
N TYR A 128 12.43 10.75 -2.65
CA TYR A 128 12.87 10.91 -4.04
C TYR A 128 13.22 12.37 -4.34
N LEU A 129 12.35 13.30 -3.94
CA LEU A 129 12.58 14.74 -4.13
C LEU A 129 13.76 15.27 -3.31
N LEU A 130 13.92 14.80 -2.08
CA LEU A 130 15.02 15.19 -1.19
C LEU A 130 16.41 14.83 -1.72
N TYR A 131 16.50 13.79 -2.55
CA TYR A 131 17.77 13.47 -3.23
C TYR A 131 18.27 14.63 -4.09
N TRP A 132 17.35 15.41 -4.67
CA TRP A 132 17.66 16.50 -5.61
C TRP A 132 17.66 17.88 -4.94
N GLY A 133 17.05 18.02 -3.76
CA GLY A 133 17.09 19.26 -2.98
C GLY A 133 16.04 19.31 -1.88
N GLU A 134 16.18 20.27 -0.97
CA GLU A 134 15.29 20.47 0.21
C GLU A 134 13.87 20.98 -0.15
N GLY A 135 13.68 21.42 -1.40
CA GLY A 135 12.47 22.09 -1.85
C GLY A 135 12.37 23.56 -1.38
N PRO A 136 11.21 24.20 -1.59
CA PRO A 136 10.98 25.57 -1.14
C PRO A 136 11.20 25.70 0.36
N ARG A 137 11.81 26.80 0.80
CA ARG A 137 11.95 27.08 2.25
C ARG A 137 10.59 27.46 2.81
N ALA A 138 10.05 26.59 3.67
CA ALA A 138 8.80 26.86 4.37
C ALA A 138 8.96 27.92 5.46
N PHE A 139 10.16 28.02 6.05
CA PHE A 139 10.48 28.97 7.12
C PHE A 139 11.84 29.66 6.87
N PRO A 140 12.03 30.92 7.30
CA PRO A 140 13.27 31.68 7.07
C PRO A 140 14.56 30.99 7.56
N ALA A 141 14.46 30.18 8.62
CA ALA A 141 15.57 29.43 9.21
C ALA A 141 15.21 27.95 9.51
N GLY A 142 14.17 27.40 8.85
CA GLY A 142 13.70 26.04 9.10
C GLY A 142 14.08 25.05 8.01
N PRO A 143 13.74 23.76 8.20
CA PRO A 143 13.95 22.73 7.19
C PRO A 143 13.17 23.04 5.90
N GLY A 144 13.64 22.52 4.77
CA GLY A 144 12.91 22.65 3.51
C GLY A 144 11.58 21.89 3.55
N LEU A 145 10.65 22.30 2.67
CA LEU A 145 9.30 21.74 2.61
C LEU A 145 9.31 20.21 2.47
N PHE A 146 10.18 19.64 1.63
CA PHE A 146 10.20 18.20 1.40
C PHE A 146 10.65 17.43 2.65
N ARG A 147 11.57 17.99 3.44
CA ARG A 147 12.03 17.39 4.69
C ARG A 147 10.96 17.47 5.77
N LEU A 148 10.23 18.58 5.84
CA LEU A 148 9.09 18.70 6.74
C LEU A 148 7.99 17.68 6.41
N LEU A 149 7.62 17.56 5.13
CA LEU A 149 6.64 16.59 4.67
C LEU A 149 7.10 15.15 4.90
N LEU A 150 8.40 14.88 4.75
CA LEU A 150 8.98 13.58 5.08
C LEU A 150 8.76 13.23 6.55
N TRP A 151 9.04 14.15 7.48
CA TRP A 151 8.85 13.89 8.91
C TRP A 151 7.39 13.67 9.29
N LEU A 152 6.47 14.40 8.65
CA LEU A 152 5.03 14.22 8.86
C LEU A 152 4.53 12.87 8.31
N SER A 153 5.06 12.43 7.18
CA SER A 153 4.65 11.18 6.50
C SER A 153 5.34 9.93 7.03
N ALA A 154 6.54 10.05 7.62
CA ALA A 154 7.30 8.95 8.20
C ALA A 154 6.51 8.08 9.21
N PRO A 155 5.82 8.63 10.23
CA PRO A 155 5.04 7.81 11.15
C PRO A 155 3.87 7.09 10.47
N LEU A 156 3.27 7.71 9.44
CA LEU A 156 2.19 7.10 8.66
C LEU A 156 2.71 5.93 7.82
N ALA A 157 3.86 6.11 7.15
CA ALA A 157 4.53 5.07 6.39
C ALA A 157 4.95 3.89 7.29
N ALA A 158 5.51 4.17 8.47
CA ALA A 158 5.86 3.13 9.44
C ALA A 158 4.64 2.34 9.92
N LEU A 159 3.53 3.03 10.23
CA LEU A 159 2.28 2.39 10.62
C LEU A 159 1.69 1.56 9.46
N LYS A 160 1.74 2.05 8.23
CA LYS A 160 1.30 1.30 7.04
C LYS A 160 2.12 0.02 6.84
N SER A 161 3.45 0.09 6.97
CA SER A 161 4.32 -1.08 6.89
C SER A 161 4.03 -2.10 7.99
N PHE A 162 3.74 -1.64 9.21
CA PHE A 162 3.30 -2.52 10.30
C PHE A 162 1.95 -3.19 10.00
N LEU A 163 0.98 -2.45 9.45
CA LEU A 163 -0.30 -3.02 9.02
C LEU A 163 -0.13 -4.06 7.92
N ASN A 164 0.79 -3.84 6.96
CA ASN A 164 1.12 -4.85 5.94
C ASN A 164 1.64 -6.16 6.56
N LEU A 165 2.45 -6.10 7.63
CA LEU A 165 2.88 -7.29 8.37
C LEU A 165 1.70 -8.02 9.02
N LEU A 166 0.79 -7.27 9.66
CA LEU A 166 -0.41 -7.83 10.27
C LEU A 166 -1.33 -8.46 9.22
N GLN A 167 -1.47 -7.81 8.07
CA GLN A 167 -2.24 -8.28 6.93
C GLN A 167 -1.66 -9.58 6.37
N LEU A 168 -0.34 -9.66 6.19
CA LEU A 168 0.35 -10.87 5.76
C LEU A 168 0.10 -12.03 6.74
N GLY A 169 0.33 -11.81 8.04
CA GLY A 169 0.12 -12.83 9.06
C GLY A 169 -1.35 -13.27 9.16
N GLY A 170 -2.29 -12.35 9.00
CA GLY A 170 -3.73 -12.65 8.94
C GLY A 170 -4.09 -13.51 7.73
N ALA A 171 -3.59 -13.16 6.55
CA ALA A 171 -3.85 -13.90 5.31
C ALA A 171 -3.27 -15.33 5.37
N LEU A 172 -2.04 -15.49 5.88
CA LEU A 172 -1.41 -16.81 6.05
C LEU A 172 -2.23 -17.73 6.97
N ARG A 173 -2.70 -17.20 8.11
CA ARG A 173 -3.57 -17.95 9.03
C ARG A 173 -4.91 -18.31 8.37
N GLY A 174 -5.48 -17.40 7.60
CA GLY A 174 -6.72 -17.64 6.86
C GLY A 174 -6.58 -18.77 5.84
N VAL A 175 -5.51 -18.77 5.04
CA VAL A 175 -5.23 -19.86 4.08
C VAL A 175 -5.01 -21.18 4.81
N ALA A 176 -4.20 -21.21 5.87
CA ALA A 176 -3.98 -22.43 6.64
C ALA A 176 -5.26 -23.01 7.26
N ALA A 177 -6.18 -22.14 7.70
CA ALA A 177 -7.49 -22.56 8.21
C ALA A 177 -8.38 -23.17 7.11
N LEU A 178 -8.33 -22.64 5.89
CA LEU A 178 -9.01 -23.22 4.73
C LEU A 178 -8.45 -24.61 4.42
N ASP A 179 -7.13 -24.76 4.36
CA ASP A 179 -6.47 -26.06 4.11
C ASP A 179 -6.82 -27.11 5.16
N ALA A 180 -6.95 -26.70 6.43
CA ALA A 180 -7.37 -27.58 7.52
C ALA A 180 -8.84 -28.01 7.35
N ALA A 181 -9.72 -27.08 6.98
CA ALA A 181 -11.13 -27.35 6.76
C ALA A 181 -11.37 -28.27 5.56
N GLU A 182 -10.62 -28.09 4.46
CA GLU A 182 -10.69 -28.98 3.29
C GLU A 182 -10.20 -30.39 3.60
N ARG A 183 -9.11 -30.52 4.37
CA ARG A 183 -8.61 -31.83 4.81
C ARG A 183 -9.62 -32.57 5.68
N ALA A 184 -10.30 -31.86 6.59
CA ALA A 184 -11.34 -32.45 7.43
C ALA A 184 -12.52 -33.00 6.60
N ARG A 185 -12.90 -32.32 5.51
CA ARG A 185 -13.98 -32.77 4.61
C ARG A 185 -13.60 -33.98 3.74
N LYS A 186 -12.32 -34.14 3.40
CA LYS A 186 -11.84 -35.27 2.59
C LYS A 186 -11.60 -36.54 3.42
N GLY A 187 -11.42 -36.39 4.73
CA GLY A 187 -11.23 -37.51 5.67
C GLY A 187 -12.51 -38.05 6.30
N SER A 188 -13.67 -37.44 6.03
CA SER A 188 -15.02 -37.92 6.41
C SER A 188 -15.72 -38.60 5.25
#